data_AF-A0A4Q3GKZ7-F1
#
_entry.id   AF-A0A4Q3GKZ7-F1
#
_cell.length_a   1.000
_cell.length_b   1.000
_cell.length_c   1.000
_cell.angle_alpha   90.00
_cell.angle_beta   90.00
_cell.angle_gamma   90.00
#
_symmetry.space_group_name_H-M   'P 1'
#
loop_
_entity.id
_entity.type
_entity.pdbx_description
1 polymer ?
#
loop_
_entity_poly.entity_id
_entity_poly.type
_entity_poly.pdbx_seq_one_letter_code
_entity_poly.pdbx_strand_id
1 'polypeptide(L)'
;MATRISHIACQTYELGDHTNLLVVEVGDSEADLIDEIGLSPLVNPLDGARYGSPAFNPWWDGLEDQGGWYVCTITVGNSGFAYELLIQDAPGADPELLSLCHAHAD
;
A
#
# COMPACT_ATOMS: atom_id res chain seq x y z
N MET A 1 -12.26 0.24 20.22
CA MET A 1 -12.13 1.65 19.84
C MET A 1 -10.71 1.79 19.32
N ALA A 2 -10.52 1.54 18.04
CA ALA A 2 -9.23 1.57 17.35
C ALA A 2 -9.51 2.12 15.96
N THR A 3 -9.02 3.33 15.70
CA THR A 3 -8.98 3.92 14.36
C THR A 3 -7.88 4.95 14.42
N ARG A 4 -6.82 4.78 13.63
CA ARG A 4 -6.23 5.92 12.93
C ARG A 4 -5.26 5.55 11.82
N ILE A 5 -5.82 5.15 10.68
CA ILE A 5 -5.27 5.55 9.40
C ILE A 5 -5.51 7.06 9.23
N SER A 6 -4.49 7.79 8.81
CA SER A 6 -4.57 9.23 8.55
C SER A 6 -4.68 9.48 7.05
N HIS A 7 -5.90 9.69 6.55
CA HIS A 7 -6.09 10.15 5.17
C HIS A 7 -5.63 11.61 5.05
N ILE A 8 -4.55 11.87 4.31
CA ILE A 8 -4.16 13.22 3.90
C ILE A 8 -4.75 13.46 2.51
N ALA A 9 -5.93 14.09 2.47
CA ALA A 9 -6.49 14.59 1.22
C ALA A 9 -5.62 15.77 0.75
N CYS A 10 -5.03 15.65 -0.44
CA CYS A 10 -4.25 16.71 -1.08
C CYS A 10 -5.14 17.95 -1.24
N GLN A 11 -5.01 18.93 -0.35
CA GLN A 11 -5.80 20.15 -0.44
C GLN A 11 -5.25 20.99 -1.59
N THR A 12 -6.09 21.15 -2.61
CA THR A 12 -6.03 22.16 -3.68
C THR A 12 -5.10 21.90 -4.88
N TYR A 13 -5.20 20.77 -5.59
CA TYR A 13 -4.87 20.66 -7.03
C TYR A 13 -5.60 19.46 -7.68
N GLU A 14 -5.88 19.51 -8.99
CA GLU A 14 -6.60 18.46 -9.76
C GLU A 14 -6.03 17.04 -9.60
N LEU A 15 -4.77 16.89 -9.15
CA LEU A 15 -4.16 15.60 -8.83
C LEU A 15 -4.81 14.89 -7.62
N GLY A 16 -5.37 15.65 -6.66
CA GLY A 16 -6.04 15.10 -5.48
C GLY A 16 -7.35 14.38 -5.79
N ASP A 17 -7.94 14.63 -6.97
CA ASP A 17 -9.13 13.90 -7.44
C ASP A 17 -8.75 12.55 -8.10
N HIS A 18 -7.44 12.32 -8.31
CA HIS A 18 -6.90 11.17 -9.04
C HIS A 18 -5.99 10.29 -8.19
N THR A 19 -5.48 10.75 -7.05
CA THR A 19 -4.61 9.91 -6.20
C THR A 19 -5.05 9.95 -4.73
N ASN A 20 -5.30 8.77 -4.15
CA ASN A 20 -5.48 8.62 -2.72
C ASN A 20 -4.17 8.20 -2.06
N LEU A 21 -3.66 9.05 -1.16
CA LEU A 21 -2.48 8.77 -0.35
C LEU A 21 -2.89 8.05 0.94
N LEU A 22 -2.34 6.87 1.16
CA LEU A 22 -2.55 6.08 2.37
C LEU A 22 -1.25 5.99 3.17
N VAL A 23 -1.20 6.61 4.35
CA VAL A 23 -0.06 6.46 5.26
C VAL A 23 -0.29 5.24 6.14
N VAL A 24 0.62 4.28 6.06
CA VAL A 24 0.62 3.04 6.85
C VAL A 24 1.75 3.15 7.88
N GLU A 25 1.38 3.36 9.14
CA GLU A 25 2.30 3.57 10.26
C GLU A 25 2.42 2.32 11.13
N VAL A 26 3.36 2.36 12.08
CA VAL A 26 3.49 1.32 13.11
C VAL A 26 2.16 1.10 13.84
N GLY A 27 1.66 -0.13 13.80
CA GLY A 27 0.42 -0.55 14.45
C GLY A 27 -0.76 -0.74 13.49
N ASP A 28 -0.67 -0.24 12.25
CA ASP A 28 -1.61 -0.58 11.19
C ASP A 28 -1.38 -2.02 10.71
N SER A 29 -2.46 -2.73 10.40
CA SER A 29 -2.45 -4.11 9.95
C SER A 29 -2.97 -4.25 8.52
N GLU A 30 -2.70 -5.38 7.86
CA GLU A 30 -3.31 -5.72 6.56
C GLU A 30 -4.84 -5.51 6.55
N ALA A 31 -5.52 -5.85 7.65
CA ALA A 31 -6.96 -5.69 7.76
C ALA A 31 -7.39 -4.22 7.69
N ASP A 32 -6.62 -3.30 8.27
CA ASP A 32 -6.91 -1.86 8.22
C ASP A 32 -6.75 -1.32 6.79
N LEU A 33 -5.77 -1.80 6.02
CA LEU A 33 -5.66 -1.48 4.59
C LEU A 33 -6.87 -1.96 3.80
N ILE A 34 -7.31 -3.20 4.03
CA ILE A 34 -8.47 -3.76 3.34
C ILE A 34 -9.74 -2.99 3.72
N ASP A 35 -9.91 -2.61 4.98
CA ASP A 35 -11.07 -1.83 5.43
C ASP A 35 -11.10 -0.42 4.80
N GLU A 36 -9.94 0.21 4.59
CA GLU A 36 -9.86 1.57 4.02
C GLU A 36 -9.94 1.60 2.48
N ILE A 37 -9.20 0.72 1.79
CA ILE A 37 -9.08 0.76 0.32
C ILE A 37 -9.58 -0.50 -0.40
N GLY A 38 -10.03 -1.51 0.33
CA GLY A 38 -10.58 -2.76 -0.22
C GLY A 38 -9.53 -3.71 -0.79
N LEU A 39 -8.24 -3.43 -0.60
CA LEU A 39 -7.12 -4.11 -1.25
C LEU A 39 -5.96 -4.30 -0.28
N SER A 40 -5.11 -5.29 -0.55
CA SER A 40 -3.87 -5.55 0.20
C SER A 40 -2.74 -5.86 -0.78
N PRO A 41 -1.56 -5.21 -0.68
CA PRO A 41 -0.38 -5.56 -1.47
C PRO A 41 0.01 -7.04 -1.33
N LEU A 42 -0.31 -7.67 -0.19
CA LEU A 42 0.02 -9.06 0.09
C LEU A 42 -0.80 -10.08 -0.71
N VAL A 43 -1.91 -9.68 -1.32
CA VAL A 43 -2.80 -10.61 -2.04
C VAL A 43 -3.09 -10.06 -3.44
N ASN A 44 -2.75 -10.84 -4.45
CA ASN A 44 -3.07 -10.48 -5.83
C ASN A 44 -4.61 -10.52 -6.04
N PRO A 45 -5.24 -9.42 -6.46
CA PRO A 45 -6.70 -9.33 -6.57
C PRO A 45 -7.27 -10.12 -7.76
N LEU A 46 -6.43 -10.53 -8.73
CA LEU A 46 -6.88 -11.27 -9.92
C LEU A 46 -6.99 -12.77 -9.67
N ASP A 47 -6.06 -13.35 -8.92
CA ASP A 47 -5.97 -14.81 -8.71
C ASP A 47 -6.00 -15.24 -7.23
N GLY A 48 -5.94 -14.28 -6.29
CA GLY A 48 -5.94 -14.53 -4.85
C GLY A 48 -4.61 -15.08 -4.32
N ALA A 49 -3.54 -15.11 -5.11
CA ALA A 49 -2.24 -15.56 -4.65
C ALA A 49 -1.71 -14.63 -3.55
N ARG A 50 -1.38 -15.19 -2.37
CA ARG A 50 -0.77 -14.46 -1.25
C ARG A 50 0.75 -14.44 -1.34
N TYR A 51 1.38 -13.38 -0.87
CA TYR A 51 2.82 -13.28 -0.67
C TYR A 51 3.38 -14.50 0.07
N GLY A 52 4.57 -14.96 -0.34
CA GLY A 52 5.17 -16.22 0.10
C GLY A 52 4.69 -17.47 -0.65
N SER A 53 3.59 -17.40 -1.41
CA SER A 53 3.18 -18.47 -2.34
C SER A 53 4.11 -18.53 -3.57
N PRO A 54 4.47 -19.71 -4.09
CA PRO A 54 5.20 -19.84 -5.36
C PRO A 54 4.47 -19.26 -6.58
N ALA A 55 3.15 -19.08 -6.47
CA ALA A 55 2.33 -18.48 -7.52
C ALA A 55 2.20 -16.95 -7.37
N PHE A 56 2.76 -16.36 -6.31
CA PHE A 56 2.67 -14.93 -6.09
C PHE A 56 3.47 -14.18 -7.15
N ASN A 57 2.83 -13.18 -7.74
CA ASN A 57 3.45 -12.22 -8.62
C ASN A 57 3.06 -10.81 -8.14
N PRO A 58 4.02 -9.88 -7.99
CA PRO A 58 3.73 -8.47 -7.76
C PRO A 58 2.68 -7.95 -8.75
N TRP A 59 1.64 -7.31 -8.23
CA TRP A 59 0.48 -6.85 -9.02
C TRP A 59 0.28 -5.34 -8.98
N TRP A 60 1.02 -4.65 -8.11
CA TRP A 60 1.15 -3.20 -8.07
C TRP A 60 2.05 -2.71 -9.20
N ASP A 61 1.97 -1.42 -9.52
CA ASP A 61 2.68 -0.81 -10.64
C ASP A 61 4.11 -0.38 -10.30
N GLY A 62 4.37 -0.08 -9.03
CA GLY A 62 5.70 0.30 -8.56
C GLY A 62 5.82 0.17 -7.04
N LEU A 63 7.04 -0.12 -6.58
CA LEU A 63 7.39 -0.15 -5.16
C LEU A 63 8.80 0.39 -5.00
N GLU A 64 8.92 1.55 -4.37
CA GLU A 64 10.18 2.29 -4.28
C GLU A 64 10.62 2.44 -2.82
N ASP A 65 11.92 2.24 -2.55
CA ASP A 65 12.52 2.58 -1.26
C ASP A 65 12.94 4.05 -1.22
N GLN A 66 12.37 4.82 -0.28
CA GLN A 66 12.67 6.23 -0.07
C GLN A 66 13.48 6.49 1.20
N GLY A 67 14.07 5.46 1.80
CA GLY A 67 14.94 5.56 2.98
C GLY A 67 14.16 5.83 4.26
N GLY A 68 13.59 4.76 4.83
CA GLY A 68 12.73 4.82 6.03
C GLY A 68 11.23 4.81 5.71
N TRP A 69 10.87 4.86 4.42
CA TRP A 69 9.53 4.71 3.90
C TRP A 69 9.57 3.98 2.56
N TYR A 70 8.57 3.15 2.31
CA TYR A 70 8.30 2.57 1.00
C TYR A 70 7.10 3.26 0.35
N VAL A 71 7.14 3.44 -0.96
CA VAL A 71 6.03 3.98 -1.75
C VAL A 71 5.53 2.89 -2.68
N CYS A 72 4.33 2.35 -2.42
CA CYS A 72 3.68 1.37 -3.29
C CYS A 72 2.60 2.06 -4.11
N THR A 73 2.72 2.02 -5.44
CA THR A 73 1.77 2.64 -6.36
C THR A 73 0.85 1.58 -6.96
N ILE A 74 -0.46 1.80 -6.85
CA ILE A 74 -1.49 0.91 -7.39
C ILE A 74 -2.46 1.74 -8.22
N THR A 75 -2.38 1.62 -9.55
CA THR A 75 -3.34 2.23 -10.46
C THR A 75 -4.58 1.35 -10.56
N VAL A 76 -5.76 1.96 -10.44
CA VAL A 76 -7.03 1.24 -10.56
C VAL A 76 -7.92 1.88 -11.62
N GLY A 77 -8.44 1.02 -12.50
CA GLY A 77 -9.33 1.44 -13.59
C GLY A 77 -8.64 2.25 -14.69
N ASN A 78 -9.44 2.73 -15.64
CA ASN A 78 -8.96 3.46 -16.82
C ASN A 78 -9.09 4.99 -16.68
N SER A 79 -9.51 5.48 -15.52
CA SER A 79 -9.79 6.90 -15.27
C SER A 79 -8.58 7.70 -14.78
N GLY A 80 -7.39 7.11 -14.77
CA GLY A 80 -6.17 7.74 -14.27
C GLY A 80 -6.13 7.87 -12.75
N PHE A 81 -6.78 6.97 -12.02
CA PHE A 81 -6.78 6.96 -10.57
C PHE A 81 -5.72 6.01 -9.99
N ALA A 82 -5.07 6.41 -8.90
CA ALA A 82 -4.10 5.58 -8.18
C ALA A 82 -4.26 5.65 -6.66
N TYR A 83 -3.87 4.57 -5.98
CA TYR A 83 -3.51 4.59 -4.58
C TYR A 83 -1.99 4.68 -4.47
N GLU A 84 -1.48 5.55 -3.61
CA GLU A 84 -0.08 5.51 -3.17
C GLU A 84 -0.05 5.18 -1.69
N LEU A 85 0.54 4.04 -1.35
CA LEU A 85 0.71 3.61 0.02
C LEU A 85 2.10 4.03 0.47
N LEU A 86 2.15 4.90 1.47
CA LEU A 86 3.36 5.31 2.16
C LEU A 86 3.54 4.40 3.38
N ILE A 87 4.36 3.36 3.23
CA ILE A 87 4.54 2.33 4.25
C ILE A 87 5.79 2.65 5.07
N GLN A 88 5.62 2.84 6.37
CA GLN A 88 6.71 3.19 7.26
C GLN A 88 7.68 2.00 7.45
N ASP A 89 8.96 2.19 7.15
CA ASP A 89 10.01 1.24 7.49
C ASP A 89 10.50 1.47 8.93
N ALA A 90 9.82 0.83 9.89
CA ALA A 90 10.14 0.97 11.29
C ALA A 90 9.87 -0.33 12.08
N PRO A 91 10.61 -0.58 13.18
CA PRO A 91 10.32 -1.68 14.08
C PRO A 91 8.88 -1.62 14.61
N GLY A 92 8.13 -2.71 14.43
CA GLY A 92 6.74 -2.82 14.88
C GLY A 92 5.69 -2.54 13.80
N ALA A 93 6.10 -2.13 12.59
CA ALA A 93 5.20 -2.17 11.43
C ALA A 93 4.87 -3.64 11.07
N ASP A 94 3.84 -3.83 10.25
CA ASP A 94 3.41 -5.17 9.83
C ASP A 94 4.58 -5.94 9.18
N PRO A 95 4.99 -7.08 9.76
CA PRO A 95 6.20 -7.77 9.34
C PRO A 95 6.08 -8.40 7.96
N GLU A 96 4.86 -8.75 7.52
CA GLU A 96 4.64 -9.33 6.20
C GLU A 96 4.72 -8.26 5.12
N LEU A 97 4.12 -7.08 5.38
CA LEU A 97 4.28 -5.91 4.51
C LEU A 97 5.74 -5.48 4.40
N LEU A 98 6.48 -5.39 5.52
CA LEU A 98 7.91 -5.05 5.47
C LEU A 98 8.72 -6.11 4.72
N SER A 99 8.41 -7.40 4.90
CA SER A 99 9.08 -8.47 4.15
C SER A 99 8.86 -8.33 2.64
N LEU A 100 7.63 -8.01 2.22
CA LEU A 100 7.29 -7.75 0.83
C LEU A 100 8.09 -6.54 0.30
N CYS A 101 8.11 -5.44 1.04
CA CYS A 101 8.86 -4.24 0.67
C CYS A 101 10.35 -4.50 0.50
N HIS A 102 11.01 -5.13 1.48
CA HIS A 102 12.42 -5.49 1.38
C HIS A 102 12.75 -6.41 0.19
N ALA A 103 11.80 -7.25 -0.22
CA ALA A 103 12.02 -8.22 -1.29
C ALA A 103 11.80 -7.65 -2.69
N HIS A 104 10.99 -6.59 -2.83
CA HIS A 104 10.45 -6.14 -4.11
C HIS A 104 10.61 -4.64 -4.38
N ALA A 105 11.09 -3.85 -3.43
CA ALA A 105 11.37 -2.44 -3.67
C ALA A 105 12.59 -2.26 -4.59
N ASP A 106 12.48 -1.32 -5.53
CA ASP A 106 13.57 -0.84 -6.39
C ASP A 106 14.46 0.20 -5.70
#